data_AF-A0A4W5L8M6-F1
#
_entry.id   AF-A0A4W5L8M6-F1
#
_cell.length_a   1.000
_cell.length_b   1.000
_cell.length_c   1.000
_cell.angle_alpha   90.00
_cell.angle_beta   90.00
_cell.angle_gamma   90.00
#
_symmetry.space_group_name_H-M   'P 1'
#
loop_
_entity.id
_entity.type
_entity.pdbx_description
1 polymer ?
#
loop_
_entity_poly.entity_id
_entity_poly.type
_entity_poly.pdbx_seq_one_letter_code
_entity_poly.pdbx_strand_id
1 'polypeptide(L)'
;ILLAVFTIQNAVYLHLQSWLKPGGQVLITDYCCGEKPWTPQFQDYVKQRGYILYTPPQYGKFLQQAGFSNVRAEDRTPQFMQVIQTELERAAAMKDEFIKEFSEEDYLAIVNGWTDKLKRCHTGDQRWGLFHATRT
;
A
#
# COMPACT_ATOMS: atom_id res chain seq x y z
N ILE A 1 -2.44 11.34 9.12
CA ILE A 1 -1.77 11.03 7.83
C ILE A 1 -2.86 10.55 6.88
N LEU A 2 -3.21 11.35 5.88
CA LEU A 2 -4.14 10.92 4.83
C LEU A 2 -3.34 10.01 3.89
N LEU A 3 -3.57 8.70 3.96
CA LEU A 3 -3.02 7.74 3.00
C LEU A 3 -3.83 7.86 1.71
N ALA A 4 -3.42 8.75 0.82
CA ALA A 4 -3.92 8.76 -0.54
C ALA A 4 -3.31 7.56 -1.28
N VAL A 5 -4.09 6.48 -1.40
CA VAL A 5 -3.75 5.31 -2.24
C VAL A 5 -4.08 5.70 -3.68
N PHE A 6 -3.08 6.11 -4.43
CA PHE A 6 -3.23 6.31 -5.87
C PHE A 6 -2.82 5.03 -6.57
N THR A 7 -3.67 4.46 -7.42
CA THR A 7 -3.23 3.44 -8.39
C THR A 7 -2.36 4.15 -9.43
N ILE A 8 -1.05 4.26 -9.17
CA ILE A 8 -0.16 5.06 -10.02
C ILE A 8 0.20 4.28 -11.28
N GLN A 9 -0.48 4.60 -12.38
CA GLN A 9 -0.14 4.11 -13.71
C GLN A 9 1.14 4.79 -14.23
N ASN A 10 1.84 4.14 -15.17
CA ASN A 10 3.09 4.63 -15.76
C ASN A 10 3.03 6.09 -16.25
N ALA A 11 1.88 6.54 -16.75
CA ALA A 11 1.68 7.92 -17.18
C ALA A 11 1.92 8.94 -16.05
N VAL A 12 1.59 8.61 -14.80
CA VAL A 12 1.75 9.54 -13.67
C VAL A 12 3.22 9.77 -13.35
N TYR A 13 4.10 8.78 -13.47
CA TYR A 13 5.54 8.96 -13.19
C TYR A 13 6.19 9.94 -14.18
N LEU A 14 5.78 9.92 -15.45
CA LEU A 14 6.25 10.89 -16.44
C LEU A 14 5.84 12.32 -16.08
N HIS A 15 4.63 12.51 -15.55
CA HIS A 15 4.18 13.82 -15.08
C HIS A 15 4.96 14.27 -13.84
N LEU A 16 5.16 13.38 -12.86
CA LEU A 16 5.96 13.67 -11.67
C LEU A 16 7.38 14.11 -12.04
N GLN A 17 8.00 13.47 -13.03
CA GLN A 17 9.30 13.88 -13.54
C GLN A 17 9.22 15.31 -14.11
N SER A 18 8.23 15.63 -14.94
CA SER A 18 8.15 16.97 -15.53
C SER A 18 7.94 18.09 -14.50
N TRP A 19 7.18 17.83 -13.42
CA TRP A 19 6.86 18.81 -12.38
C TRP A 19 8.04 19.12 -11.45
N LEU A 20 9.01 18.22 -11.30
CA LEU A 20 9.85 18.18 -10.12
C LEU A 20 11.07 19.11 -9.96
N LYS A 21 11.50 20.03 -10.83
CA LYS A 21 12.87 20.65 -10.80
C LYS A 21 14.05 19.64 -10.79
N PRO A 22 15.15 19.92 -11.52
CA PRO A 22 16.36 19.09 -11.44
C PRO A 22 16.85 18.89 -10.00
N GLY A 23 17.14 17.65 -9.61
CA GLY A 23 17.52 17.28 -8.24
C GLY A 23 16.36 17.14 -7.23
N GLY A 24 15.12 17.42 -7.64
CA GLY A 24 13.93 17.20 -6.81
C GLY A 24 13.73 15.73 -6.45
N GLN A 25 13.06 15.45 -5.33
CA GLN A 25 12.88 14.09 -4.82
C GLN A 25 11.41 13.69 -4.80
N VAL A 26 11.15 12.40 -4.99
CA VAL A 26 9.83 11.79 -4.81
C VAL A 26 9.92 10.68 -3.77
N LEU A 27 8.94 10.65 -2.86
CA LEU A 27 8.75 9.59 -1.89
C LEU A 27 7.30 9.10 -2.00
N ILE A 28 7.12 7.82 -2.29
CA ILE A 28 5.81 7.19 -2.51
C ILE A 28 5.69 5.98 -1.60
N THR A 29 4.54 5.82 -0.96
CA THR A 29 4.13 4.55 -0.36
C THR A 29 2.90 4.05 -1.08
N ASP A 30 2.84 2.77 -1.42
CA ASP A 30 1.71 2.23 -2.15
C ASP A 30 1.42 0.76 -1.80
N TYR A 31 0.19 0.32 -2.05
CA TYR A 31 -0.13 -1.10 -2.03
C TYR A 31 0.57 -1.80 -3.19
N CYS A 32 1.23 -2.89 -2.86
CA CYS A 32 1.93 -3.75 -3.81
C CYS A 32 1.39 -5.17 -3.68
N CYS A 33 1.87 -6.05 -4.54
CA CYS A 33 1.60 -7.48 -4.49
C CYS A 33 2.88 -8.30 -4.38
N GLY A 34 2.76 -9.55 -3.93
CA GLY A 34 3.78 -10.56 -4.15
C GLY A 34 3.76 -11.09 -5.59
N GLU A 35 4.69 -11.99 -5.88
CA GLU A 35 4.73 -12.72 -7.14
C GLU A 35 3.48 -13.62 -7.30
N LYS A 36 3.10 -13.88 -8.55
CA LYS A 36 2.02 -14.83 -8.87
C LYS A 36 2.50 -16.28 -8.74
N PRO A 37 1.59 -17.26 -8.52
CA PRO A 37 0.14 -17.10 -8.39
C PRO A 37 -0.29 -16.55 -7.04
N TRP A 38 -1.34 -15.73 -7.05
CA TRP A 38 -1.98 -15.24 -5.83
C TRP A 38 -3.03 -16.23 -5.32
N THR A 39 -3.36 -16.13 -4.04
CA THR A 39 -4.54 -16.85 -3.51
C THR A 39 -5.83 -16.38 -4.21
N PRO A 40 -6.83 -17.27 -4.40
CA PRO A 40 -8.11 -16.89 -5.01
C PRO A 40 -8.78 -15.72 -4.29
N GLN A 41 -8.73 -15.71 -2.96
CA GLN A 41 -9.28 -14.63 -2.14
C GLN A 41 -8.62 -13.28 -2.46
N PHE A 42 -7.30 -13.25 -2.67
CA PHE A 42 -6.63 -12.00 -3.03
C PHE A 42 -6.97 -11.56 -4.46
N GLN A 43 -7.09 -12.50 -5.41
CA GLN A 43 -7.51 -12.19 -6.77
C GLN A 43 -8.89 -11.52 -6.80
N ASP A 44 -9.86 -12.08 -6.06
CA ASP A 44 -11.21 -11.51 -5.95
C ASP A 44 -11.19 -10.14 -5.29
N TYR A 45 -10.39 -9.97 -4.22
CA TYR A 45 -10.20 -8.67 -3.57
C TYR A 45 -9.64 -7.60 -4.53
N VAL A 46 -8.56 -7.92 -5.25
CA VAL A 46 -7.92 -7.01 -6.22
C VAL A 46 -8.92 -6.64 -7.33
N LYS A 47 -9.65 -7.62 -7.84
CA LYS A 47 -10.69 -7.42 -8.87
C LYS A 47 -11.83 -6.53 -8.36
N GLN A 48 -12.34 -6.81 -7.16
CA GLN A 48 -13.42 -6.03 -6.53
C GLN A 48 -13.02 -4.56 -6.32
N ARG A 49 -11.75 -4.32 -5.94
CA ARG A 49 -11.22 -2.97 -5.72
C ARG A 49 -10.79 -2.26 -7.01
N GLY A 50 -10.71 -2.98 -8.14
CA GLY A 50 -10.18 -2.45 -9.40
C GLY A 50 -8.71 -2.05 -9.31
N TYR A 51 -7.94 -2.66 -8.41
CA TYR A 51 -6.53 -2.32 -8.23
C TYR A 51 -5.66 -2.89 -9.35
N ILE A 52 -4.67 -2.11 -9.74
CA ILE A 52 -3.53 -2.56 -10.55
C ILE A 52 -2.33 -2.55 -9.61
N LEU A 53 -1.89 -3.73 -9.20
CA LEU A 53 -0.79 -3.90 -8.26
C LEU A 53 0.45 -4.42 -8.96
N TYR A 54 1.60 -3.98 -8.46
CA TYR A 54 2.92 -4.41 -8.92
C TYR A 54 3.74 -4.91 -7.73
N THR A 55 4.73 -5.76 -8.02
CA THR A 55 5.73 -6.09 -7.00
C THR A 55 6.63 -4.89 -6.75
N PRO A 56 7.17 -4.68 -5.54
CA PRO A 56 8.06 -3.55 -5.27
C PRO A 56 9.23 -3.43 -6.28
N PRO A 57 9.89 -4.52 -6.70
CA PRO A 57 10.91 -4.45 -7.76
C PRO A 57 10.37 -3.96 -9.13
N GLN A 58 9.16 -4.38 -9.53
CA GLN A 58 8.55 -3.92 -10.78
C GLN A 58 8.25 -2.42 -10.73
N TYR A 59 7.71 -1.94 -9.60
CA TYR A 59 7.42 -0.54 -9.39
C TYR A 59 8.69 0.32 -9.49
N GLY A 60 9.78 -0.13 -8.86
CA GLY A 60 11.09 0.54 -8.97
C GLY A 60 11.57 0.65 -10.42
N LYS A 61 11.37 -0.38 -11.25
CA LYS A 61 11.71 -0.33 -12.68
C LYS A 61 10.90 0.72 -13.44
N PHE A 62 9.63 0.95 -13.09
CA PHE A 62 8.84 2.00 -13.73
C PHE A 62 9.36 3.40 -13.42
N LEU A 63 9.80 3.66 -12.19
CA LEU A 63 10.45 4.93 -11.84
C LEU A 63 11.74 5.15 -12.64
N GLN A 64 12.55 4.10 -12.79
CA GLN A 64 13.76 4.17 -13.62
C GLN A 64 13.42 4.45 -15.09
N GLN A 65 12.43 3.76 -15.65
CA GLN A 65 11.96 3.95 -17.03
C GLN A 65 11.37 5.35 -17.26
N ALA A 66 10.80 5.97 -16.23
CA ALA A 66 10.30 7.35 -16.28
C ALA A 66 11.41 8.41 -16.17
N GLY A 67 12.69 8.01 -16.06
CA GLY A 67 13.83 8.93 -16.05
C GLY A 67 14.28 9.40 -14.67
N PHE A 68 13.78 8.78 -13.59
CA PHE A 68 14.30 9.02 -12.25
C PHE A 68 15.63 8.29 -12.02
N SER A 69 16.50 8.91 -11.24
CA SER A 69 17.77 8.35 -10.76
C SER A 69 17.71 8.03 -9.26
N ASN A 70 18.72 7.33 -8.74
CA ASN A 70 18.82 6.97 -7.32
C ASN A 70 17.58 6.24 -6.76
N VAL A 71 16.94 5.42 -7.61
CA VAL A 71 15.70 4.72 -7.27
C VAL A 71 15.96 3.67 -6.18
N ARG A 72 15.22 3.77 -5.08
CA ARG A 72 15.13 2.79 -4.01
C ARG A 72 13.70 2.28 -3.94
N ALA A 73 13.54 0.97 -4.01
CA ALA A 73 12.26 0.29 -3.94
C ALA A 73 12.33 -0.75 -2.81
N GLU A 74 11.59 -0.51 -1.74
CA GLU A 74 11.68 -1.28 -0.51
C GLU A 74 10.35 -1.96 -0.20
N ASP A 75 10.42 -3.24 0.12
CA ASP A 75 9.28 -3.97 0.69
C ASP A 75 9.23 -3.69 2.20
N ARG A 76 8.29 -2.83 2.60
CA ARG A 76 8.03 -2.45 4.00
C ARG A 76 6.87 -3.23 4.61
N THR A 77 6.50 -4.38 4.03
CA THR A 77 5.42 -5.24 4.55
C THR A 77 5.61 -5.62 6.03
N PRO A 78 6.82 -5.93 6.54
CA PRO A 78 7.00 -6.20 7.97
C PRO A 78 6.59 -5.02 8.86
N GLN A 79 6.97 -3.79 8.48
CA GLN A 79 6.56 -2.57 9.18
C GLN A 79 5.05 -2.37 9.09
N PHE A 80 4.47 -2.60 7.90
CA PHE A 80 3.03 -2.46 7.69
C PHE A 80 2.21 -3.42 8.56
N MET A 81 2.66 -4.68 8.69
CA MET A 81 2.03 -5.66 9.55
C MET A 81 2.10 -5.26 11.02
N GLN A 82 3.24 -4.74 11.49
CA GLN A 82 3.38 -4.23 12.86
C GLN A 82 2.40 -3.08 13.15
N VAL A 83 2.23 -2.16 12.19
CA VAL A 83 1.26 -1.07 12.31
C VAL A 83 -0.16 -1.62 12.41
N ILE A 84 -0.58 -2.52 11.52
CA ILE A 84 -1.94 -3.09 11.56
C ILE A 84 -2.19 -3.82 12.88
N GLN A 85 -1.21 -4.59 13.38
CA GLN A 85 -1.32 -5.28 14.67
C GLN A 85 -1.54 -4.28 15.82
N THR A 86 -0.75 -3.20 15.85
CA THR A 86 -0.89 -2.14 16.86
C THR A 86 -2.25 -1.44 16.77
N GLU A 87 -2.74 -1.17 15.55
CA GLU A 87 -4.04 -0.52 15.36
C GLU A 87 -5.21 -1.45 15.74
N LEU A 88 -5.09 -2.77 15.52
CA LEU A 88 -6.07 -3.76 15.99
C LEU A 88 -6.14 -3.83 17.53
N GLU A 89 -4.98 -3.82 18.20
CA GLU A 89 -4.92 -3.77 19.67
C GLU A 89 -5.55 -2.49 20.22
N ARG A 90 -5.27 -1.34 19.58
CA ARG A 90 -5.89 -0.07 19.94
C ARG A 90 -7.41 -0.10 19.74
N ALA A 91 -7.88 -0.60 18.58
CA ALA A 91 -9.31 -0.71 18.29
C ALA A 91 -10.02 -1.59 19.34
N ALA A 92 -9.42 -2.72 19.72
CA ALA A 92 -9.97 -3.58 20.75
C ALA A 92 -10.10 -2.89 22.11
N ALA A 93 -9.11 -2.06 22.50
CA ALA A 93 -9.12 -1.32 23.75
C ALA A 93 -10.21 -0.24 23.84
N MET A 94 -10.70 0.26 22.69
CA MET A 94 -11.73 1.32 22.61
C MET A 94 -13.07 0.83 22.05
N LYS A 95 -13.29 -0.49 22.00
CA LYS A 95 -14.48 -1.10 21.37
C LYS A 95 -15.79 -0.47 21.83
N ASP A 96 -16.01 -0.38 23.14
CA ASP A 96 -17.29 0.08 23.69
C ASP A 96 -17.55 1.57 23.40
N GLU A 97 -16.49 2.39 23.45
CA GLU A 97 -16.55 3.81 23.10
C GLU A 97 -16.85 4.00 21.61
N PHE A 98 -16.17 3.25 20.74
CA PHE A 98 -16.38 3.28 19.30
C PHE A 98 -17.81 2.87 18.93
N ILE A 99 -18.32 1.78 19.49
CA ILE A 99 -19.68 1.29 19.20
C ILE A 99 -20.73 2.31 19.64
N LYS A 100 -20.49 3.00 20.77
CA LYS A 100 -21.38 4.05 21.26
C LYS A 100 -21.44 5.25 20.33
N GLU A 101 -20.32 5.63 19.73
CA GLU A 101 -20.24 6.78 18.81
C GLU A 101 -20.69 6.44 17.38
N PHE A 102 -20.40 5.22 16.92
CA PHE A 102 -20.68 4.75 15.57
C PHE A 102 -21.68 3.59 15.60
N SER A 103 -21.21 2.36 15.39
CA SER A 103 -22.02 1.15 15.47
C SER A 103 -21.13 -0.09 15.65
N GLU A 104 -21.76 -1.22 16.02
CA GLU A 104 -21.07 -2.52 16.03
C GLU A 104 -20.69 -2.97 14.61
N GLU A 105 -21.51 -2.66 13.61
CA GLU A 105 -21.23 -2.99 12.22
C GLU A 105 -19.97 -2.28 11.70
N ASP A 106 -19.83 -0.98 11.98
CA ASP A 106 -18.66 -0.20 11.60
C ASP A 106 -17.39 -0.73 12.29
N TYR A 107 -17.49 -1.05 13.58
CA TYR A 107 -16.39 -1.64 14.34
C TYR A 107 -15.93 -2.96 13.69
N LEU A 108 -16.89 -3.87 13.43
CA LEU A 108 -16.61 -5.16 12.81
C LEU A 108 -16.03 -4.99 11.40
N ALA A 109 -16.52 -4.04 10.61
CA ALA A 109 -16.02 -3.76 9.27
C ALA A 109 -14.53 -3.35 9.30
N ILE A 110 -14.13 -2.51 10.25
CA ILE A 110 -12.73 -2.08 10.42
C ILE A 110 -11.86 -3.25 10.88
N VAL A 111 -12.25 -3.94 11.95
CA VAL A 111 -11.47 -5.04 12.53
C VAL A 111 -11.31 -6.19 11.53
N ASN A 112 -12.38 -6.58 10.83
CA ASN A 112 -12.32 -7.61 9.81
C ASN A 112 -11.46 -7.17 8.63
N GLY A 113 -11.61 -5.92 8.17
CA GLY A 113 -10.83 -5.38 7.07
C GLY A 113 -9.32 -5.36 7.35
N TRP A 114 -8.91 -5.00 8.56
CA TRP A 114 -7.51 -5.04 9.00
C TRP A 114 -7.00 -6.46 9.22
N THR A 115 -7.79 -7.32 9.84
CA THR A 115 -7.45 -8.73 10.06
C THR A 115 -7.23 -9.46 8.73
N ASP A 116 -8.10 -9.25 7.74
CA ASP A 116 -7.92 -9.85 6.42
C ASP A 116 -6.72 -9.26 5.68
N LYS A 117 -6.37 -8.00 5.92
CA LYS A 117 -5.15 -7.40 5.37
C LYS A 117 -3.89 -8.06 5.94
N LEU A 118 -3.85 -8.32 7.25
CA LEU A 118 -2.76 -9.08 7.87
C LEU A 118 -2.64 -10.48 7.27
N LYS A 119 -3.76 -11.20 7.12
CA LYS A 119 -3.76 -12.53 6.47
C LYS A 119 -3.12 -12.48 5.09
N ARG A 120 -3.54 -11.52 4.24
CA ARG A 120 -2.97 -11.35 2.89
C ARG A 120 -1.49 -10.95 2.91
N CYS A 121 -1.02 -10.22 3.91
CA CYS A 121 0.41 -9.95 4.06
C CYS A 121 1.19 -11.22 4.43
N HIS A 122 0.67 -12.01 5.37
CA HIS A 122 1.26 -13.28 5.79
C HIS A 122 1.33 -14.32 4.67
N THR A 123 0.31 -14.41 3.80
CA THR A 123 0.30 -15.37 2.69
C THR A 123 1.28 -15.05 1.57
N GLY A 124 1.79 -13.82 1.54
CA GLY A 124 2.68 -13.38 0.47
C GLY A 124 2.02 -12.46 -0.55
N ASP A 125 0.69 -12.41 -0.53
CA ASP A 125 -0.11 -11.82 -1.59
C ASP A 125 -0.05 -10.29 -1.58
N GLN A 126 -0.35 -9.68 -0.43
CA GLN A 126 -0.37 -8.23 -0.27
C GLN A 126 0.97 -7.74 0.27
N ARG A 127 1.49 -6.68 -0.36
CA ARG A 127 2.74 -6.02 0.02
C ARG A 127 2.54 -4.53 0.24
N TRP A 128 3.48 -3.91 0.92
CA TRP A 128 3.54 -2.46 1.10
C TRP A 128 4.88 -1.93 0.61
N GLY A 129 4.86 -1.17 -0.47
CA GLY A 129 6.06 -0.59 -1.06
C GLY A 129 6.38 0.79 -0.49
N LEU A 130 7.67 1.07 -0.32
CA LEU A 130 8.21 2.41 -0.14
C LEU A 130 9.20 2.69 -1.27
N PHE A 131 8.96 3.77 -2.00
CA PHE A 131 9.74 4.14 -3.17
C PHE A 131 10.30 5.53 -3.01
N HIS A 132 11.61 5.67 -3.16
CA HIS A 132 12.29 6.95 -3.15
C HIS A 132 13.12 7.10 -4.41
N ALA A 133 13.05 8.25 -5.06
CA ALA A 133 13.83 8.53 -6.25
C ALA A 133 14.13 10.02 -6.42
N THR A 134 15.09 10.34 -7.28
CA THR A 134 15.51 11.71 -7.57
C THR A 134 15.26 12.03 -9.04
N ARG A 135 14.68 13.20 -9.32
CA ARG A 135 14.59 13.73 -10.67
C ARG A 135 15.99 14.06 -11.15
N THR A 136 16.34 13.47 -12.28
CA THR A 136 17.52 13.83 -13.06
C THR A 136 17.42 15.26 -13.59
#